data_AF-D0NEV5-F1
#
_entry.id   AF-D0NEV5-F1
#
_cell.length_a   1.000
_cell.length_b   1.000
_cell.length_c   1.000
_cell.angle_alpha   90.00
_cell.angle_beta   90.00
_cell.angle_gamma   90.00
#
_symmetry.space_group_name_H-M   'P 1'
#
loop_
_entity.id
_entity.type
_entity.pdbx_description
1 polymer ?
#
loop_
_entity_poly.entity_id
_entity_poly.type
_entity_poly.pdbx_seq_one_letter_code
_entity_poly.pdbx_strand_id
1 'polypeptide(L)'
;MLAFEEYTRNTSVDRVLLVVIGAPLVIIALLLGQESIPLQDPAEGWKNNVGFWIRAGLLGAGVGYAAAIQIGFWLDAPPFSLKQITCYCAFMSVIYVVVGMVTAELWVFPIPFFMFTLTTITTSDIVAT
;
A
#
# COMPACT_ATOMS: atom_id res chain seq x y z
N MET A 1 -21.40 0.97 -15.36
CA MET A 1 -21.58 2.35 -15.89
C MET A 1 -22.77 3.10 -15.28
N LEU A 2 -23.83 2.42 -14.81
CA LEU A 2 -24.99 3.07 -14.17
C LEU A 2 -24.63 4.03 -13.01
N ALA A 3 -23.66 3.67 -12.15
CA ALA A 3 -23.26 4.51 -11.03
C ALA A 3 -22.61 5.86 -11.43
N PHE A 4 -21.86 5.91 -12.53
CA PHE A 4 -21.23 7.15 -13.00
C PHE A 4 -22.24 8.07 -13.68
N GLU A 5 -23.15 7.51 -14.45
CA GLU A 5 -24.24 8.24 -15.10
C GLU A 5 -25.20 8.85 -14.07
N GLU A 6 -25.56 8.08 -13.04
CA GLU A 6 -26.35 8.54 -11.90
C GLU A 6 -25.64 9.65 -11.11
N TYR A 7 -24.33 9.51 -10.88
CA TYR A 7 -23.53 10.54 -10.21
C TYR A 7 -23.49 11.84 -11.02
N THR A 8 -23.29 11.75 -12.34
CA THR A 8 -23.21 12.92 -13.24
C THR A 8 -24.56 13.63 -13.37
N ARG A 9 -25.68 12.89 -13.29
CA ARG A 9 -27.03 13.46 -13.32
C ARG A 9 -27.36 14.28 -12.06
N ASN A 10 -26.80 13.91 -10.92
CA ASN A 10 -27.09 14.51 -9.62
C ASN A 10 -25.99 15.47 -9.12
N THR A 11 -24.92 15.69 -9.88
CA THR A 11 -23.79 16.54 -9.48
C THR A 11 -23.36 17.48 -10.60
N SER A 12 -22.76 18.62 -10.25
CA SER A 12 -22.25 19.57 -11.25
C SER A 12 -21.05 19.00 -12.01
N VAL A 13 -20.93 19.38 -13.29
CA VAL A 13 -19.82 18.95 -14.16
C VAL A 13 -18.46 19.29 -13.54
N ASP A 14 -18.31 20.44 -12.89
CA ASP A 14 -17.06 20.83 -12.21
C ASP A 14 -16.68 19.84 -11.11
N ARG A 15 -17.65 19.37 -10.33
CA ARG A 15 -17.42 18.37 -9.27
C ARG A 15 -17.02 17.03 -9.85
N VAL A 16 -17.65 16.63 -10.97
CA VAL A 16 -17.29 15.40 -11.69
C VAL A 16 -15.85 15.50 -12.20
N LEU A 17 -15.48 16.60 -12.85
CA LEU A 17 -14.12 16.83 -13.35
C LEU A 17 -13.10 16.83 -12.21
N LEU A 18 -13.40 17.49 -11.10
CA LEU A 18 -12.53 17.51 -9.92
C LEU A 18 -12.30 16.11 -9.37
N VAL A 19 -13.35 15.29 -9.25
CA VAL A 19 -13.21 13.91 -8.72
C VAL A 19 -12.44 13.02 -9.70
N VAL A 20 -12.79 13.07 -10.99
CA VAL A 20 -12.21 12.21 -12.03
C VAL A 20 -10.74 12.53 -12.29
N ILE A 21 -10.34 13.80 -12.24
CA ILE A 21 -8.95 14.23 -12.48
C ILE A 21 -8.17 14.31 -11.18
N GLY A 22 -8.77 14.86 -10.13
CA GLY A 22 -8.12 15.11 -8.86
C GLY A 22 -7.68 13.83 -8.15
N ALA A 23 -8.50 12.78 -8.14
CA ALA A 23 -8.13 11.52 -7.49
C ALA A 23 -6.88 10.88 -8.14
N PRO A 24 -6.80 10.71 -9.49
CA PRO A 24 -5.57 10.29 -10.15
C PRO A 24 -4.37 11.20 -9.88
N LEU A 25 -4.55 12.54 -9.89
CA LEU A 25 -3.46 13.47 -9.61
C LEU A 25 -2.90 13.33 -8.20
N VAL A 26 -3.76 13.09 -7.20
CA VAL A 26 -3.32 12.82 -5.82
C VAL A 26 -2.46 11.55 -5.78
N ILE A 27 -2.90 10.47 -6.44
CA ILE A 27 -2.11 9.23 -6.52
C ILE A 27 -0.78 9.44 -7.24
N ILE A 28 -0.77 10.16 -8.36
CA ILE A 28 0.45 10.50 -9.10
C ILE A 28 1.41 11.28 -8.20
N ALA A 29 0.92 12.29 -7.48
CA ALA A 29 1.76 13.08 -6.57
C ALA A 29 2.37 12.22 -5.46
N LEU A 30 1.60 11.30 -4.87
CA LEU A 30 2.10 10.36 -3.86
C LEU A 30 3.17 9.42 -4.43
N LEU A 31 2.94 8.88 -5.63
CA LEU A 31 3.91 8.01 -6.31
C LEU A 31 5.18 8.76 -6.66
N LEU A 32 5.10 9.98 -7.20
CA LEU A 32 6.28 10.80 -7.49
C LEU A 32 7.03 11.18 -6.20
N GLY A 33 6.31 11.46 -5.12
CA GLY A 33 6.89 11.68 -3.79
C GLY A 33 7.67 10.45 -3.31
N GLN A 34 7.09 9.26 -3.44
CA GLN A 34 7.78 8.00 -3.15
C GLN A 34 9.02 7.80 -4.04
N GLU A 35 8.88 8.04 -5.35
CA GLU A 35 9.97 7.88 -6.32
C GLU A 35 11.09 8.91 -6.16
N SER A 36 10.83 10.03 -5.48
CA SER A 36 11.86 11.01 -5.14
C SER A 36 12.84 10.54 -4.07
N ILE A 37 12.49 9.50 -3.29
CA ILE A 37 13.37 8.93 -2.26
C ILE A 37 14.45 8.09 -2.95
N PRO A 38 15.74 8.48 -2.92
CA PRO A 38 16.75 7.79 -3.70
C PRO A 38 16.96 6.35 -3.23
N LEU A 39 17.08 5.41 -4.18
CA LEU A 39 17.54 4.05 -3.92
C LEU A 39 19.07 4.02 -3.88
N GLN A 40 19.62 3.25 -2.96
CA GLN A 40 21.05 2.97 -2.88
C GLN A 40 21.41 1.81 -3.81
N ASP A 41 22.70 1.57 -4.03
CA ASP A 41 23.17 0.42 -4.81
C ASP A 41 22.76 -0.88 -4.09
N PRO A 42 22.00 -1.78 -4.73
CA PRO A 42 21.64 -3.06 -4.13
C PRO A 42 22.84 -3.93 -3.75
N ALA A 43 23.99 -3.75 -4.40
CA ALA A 43 25.23 -4.48 -4.10
C ALA A 43 25.83 -4.13 -2.73
N GLU A 44 25.48 -2.98 -2.15
CA GLU A 44 25.86 -2.59 -0.79
C GLU A 44 25.06 -3.36 0.28
N GLY A 45 24.12 -4.21 -0.15
CA GLY A 45 23.32 -5.05 0.71
C GLY A 45 22.15 -4.31 1.36
N TRP A 46 21.34 -5.08 2.07
CA TRP A 46 20.06 -4.62 2.58
C TRP A 46 20.19 -3.62 3.72
N LYS A 47 21.25 -3.71 4.53
CA LYS A 47 21.50 -2.81 5.69
C LYS A 47 21.77 -1.37 5.26
N ASN A 48 22.36 -1.18 4.07
CA ASN A 48 22.69 0.15 3.53
C ASN A 48 21.58 0.74 2.64
N ASN A 49 20.50 -0.01 2.39
CA ASN A 49 19.42 0.37 1.49
C ASN A 49 18.24 1.04 2.22
N VAL A 50 18.50 2.14 2.93
CA VAL A 50 17.47 2.85 3.71
C VAL A 50 16.33 3.38 2.83
N GLY A 51 16.64 3.87 1.64
CA GLY A 51 15.63 4.38 0.70
C GLY A 51 14.66 3.29 0.25
N PHE A 52 15.17 2.08 0.03
CA PHE A 52 14.35 0.91 -0.27
C PHE A 52 13.37 0.61 0.87
N TRP A 53 13.84 0.62 2.12
CA TRP A 53 12.98 0.33 3.27
C TRP A 53 11.90 1.38 3.52
N ILE A 54 12.19 2.67 3.31
CA ILE A 54 11.16 3.72 3.39
C ILE A 54 10.08 3.48 2.34
N ARG A 55 10.47 3.22 1.09
CA ARG A 55 9.53 2.91 0.01
C ARG A 55 8.72 1.64 0.29
N ALA A 56 9.35 0.60 0.85
CA ALA A 56 8.67 -0.64 1.25
C ALA A 56 7.64 -0.41 2.37
N GLY A 57 7.91 0.48 3.33
CA GLY A 57 6.95 0.86 4.35
C GLY A 57 5.74 1.59 3.77
N LEU A 58 5.97 2.57 2.88
CA LEU A 58 4.89 3.28 2.16
C LEU A 58 4.01 2.32 1.35
N LEU A 59 4.64 1.35 0.69
CA LEU A 59 3.93 0.27 0.01
C LEU A 59 3.07 -0.54 0.99
N GLY A 60 3.63 -0.97 2.13
CA GLY A 60 2.91 -1.70 3.17
C GLY A 60 1.69 -0.94 3.70
N ALA A 61 1.80 0.38 3.89
CA ALA A 61 0.67 1.23 4.24
C ALA A 61 -0.41 1.25 3.15
N GLY A 62 -0.02 1.34 1.87
CA GLY A 62 -0.94 1.30 0.72
C GLY A 62 -1.68 -0.03 0.61
N VAL A 63 -0.97 -1.16 0.79
CA VAL A 63 -1.57 -2.50 0.83
C VAL A 63 -2.56 -2.61 2.00
N GLY A 64 -2.18 -2.13 3.19
CA GLY A 64 -3.05 -2.10 4.36
C GLY A 64 -4.32 -1.28 4.12
N TYR A 65 -4.18 -0.10 3.51
CA TYR A 65 -5.33 0.74 3.18
C TYR A 65 -6.28 0.05 2.20
N ALA A 66 -5.74 -0.55 1.12
CA ALA A 66 -6.53 -1.27 0.13
C ALA A 66 -7.30 -2.44 0.77
N ALA A 67 -6.66 -3.23 1.64
CA ALA A 67 -7.34 -4.30 2.36
C ALA A 67 -8.43 -3.74 3.31
N ALA A 68 -8.15 -2.69 4.06
CA ALA A 68 -9.08 -2.10 5.03
C ALA A 68 -10.37 -1.55 4.40
N ILE A 69 -10.31 -0.99 3.20
CA ILE A 69 -11.50 -0.48 2.50
C ILE A 69 -12.30 -1.59 1.79
N GLN A 70 -11.67 -2.72 1.46
CA GLN A 70 -12.30 -3.83 0.75
C GLN A 70 -12.89 -4.89 1.68
N ILE A 71 -12.32 -5.07 2.87
CA ILE A 71 -12.69 -6.19 3.77
C ILE A 71 -14.16 -6.13 4.23
N GLY A 72 -14.70 -4.93 4.47
CA GLY A 72 -16.11 -4.77 4.84
C GLY A 72 -17.06 -5.22 3.71
N PHE A 73 -16.67 -4.94 2.46
CA PHE A 73 -17.42 -5.40 1.29
C PHE A 73 -17.34 -6.92 1.10
N TRP A 74 -16.17 -7.53 1.34
CA TRP A 74 -15.99 -8.98 1.18
C TRP A 74 -16.64 -9.81 2.27
N LEU A 75 -16.67 -9.30 3.51
CA LEU A 75 -17.15 -10.05 4.68
C LEU A 75 -18.57 -9.65 5.12
N ASP A 76 -19.25 -8.77 4.36
CA ASP A 76 -20.53 -8.15 4.74
C ASP A 76 -20.50 -7.58 6.18
N ALA A 77 -19.37 -6.94 6.50
CA ALA A 77 -19.07 -6.41 7.83
C ALA A 77 -19.09 -4.88 7.84
N PRO A 78 -19.35 -4.25 9.01
CA PRO A 78 -19.28 -2.80 9.12
C PRO A 78 -17.90 -2.26 8.70
N PRO A 79 -17.84 -1.13 7.97
CA PRO A 79 -16.57 -0.55 7.53
C PRO A 79 -15.72 -0.12 8.73
N PHE A 80 -14.40 -0.22 8.58
CA PHE A 80 -13.48 0.26 9.60
C PHE A 80 -13.59 1.78 9.76
N SER A 81 -13.50 2.22 11.02
CA SER A 81 -13.35 3.64 11.35
C SER A 81 -11.99 4.16 10.86
N LEU A 82 -11.89 5.47 10.62
CA LEU A 82 -10.62 6.11 10.21
C LEU A 82 -9.47 5.81 11.17
N LYS A 83 -9.75 5.69 12.48
CA LYS A 83 -8.75 5.32 13.49
C LYS A 83 -8.24 3.89 13.28
N GLN A 84 -9.14 2.94 13.01
CA GLN A 84 -8.77 1.55 12.72
C GLN A 84 -7.98 1.45 11.41
N ILE A 85 -8.42 2.14 10.36
CA ILE A 85 -7.70 2.19 9.08
C ILE A 85 -6.29 2.73 9.28
N THR A 86 -6.14 3.87 9.96
CA THR A 86 -4.82 4.49 10.19
C THR A 86 -3.91 3.58 11.02
N CYS A 87 -4.44 2.98 12.09
CA CYS A 87 -3.70 2.04 12.92
C CYS A 87 -3.24 0.82 12.11
N TYR A 88 -4.14 0.24 11.31
CA TYR A 88 -3.84 -0.91 10.46
C TYR A 88 -2.80 -0.57 9.39
N CYS A 89 -2.88 0.59 8.75
CA CYS A 89 -1.89 1.02 7.76
C CYS A 89 -0.50 1.21 8.39
N ALA A 90 -0.43 1.81 9.57
CA ALA A 90 0.83 1.98 10.30
C ALA A 90 1.43 0.62 10.69
N PHE A 91 0.60 -0.31 11.16
CA PHE A 91 1.01 -1.68 11.48
C PHE A 91 1.54 -2.42 10.25
N MET A 92 0.81 -2.36 9.14
CA MET A 92 1.23 -2.99 7.87
C MET A 92 2.52 -2.38 7.32
N SER A 93 2.72 -1.06 7.44
CA SER A 93 3.97 -0.41 7.07
C SER A 93 5.16 -0.96 7.86
N VAL A 94 5.02 -1.17 9.17
CA VAL A 94 6.09 -1.72 10.01
C VAL A 94 6.36 -3.18 9.68
N ILE A 95 5.31 -4.00 9.56
CA ILE A 95 5.43 -5.43 9.23
C ILE A 95 6.15 -5.64 7.91
N TYR A 96 5.79 -4.89 6.86
CA TYR A 96 6.43 -5.02 5.56
C TYR A 96 7.94 -4.79 5.62
N VAL A 97 8.39 -3.80 6.40
CA VAL A 97 9.81 -3.51 6.59
C VAL A 97 10.48 -4.60 7.42
N VAL A 98 9.91 -4.99 8.55
CA VAL A 98 10.50 -5.99 9.45
C VAL A 98 10.61 -7.36 8.77
N VAL A 99 9.52 -7.85 8.20
CA VAL A 99 9.49 -9.14 7.48
C VAL A 99 10.43 -9.06 6.28
N GLY A 100 10.43 -7.95 5.53
CA GLY A 100 11.36 -7.75 4.43
C GLY A 100 12.83 -7.81 4.86
N MET A 101 13.21 -7.15 5.95
CA MET A 101 14.58 -7.20 6.48
C MET A 101 14.96 -8.61 6.93
N VAL A 102 14.06 -9.33 7.61
CA VAL A 102 14.29 -10.71 8.02
C VAL A 102 14.44 -11.63 6.80
N THR A 103 13.57 -11.50 5.78
CA THR A 103 13.69 -12.27 4.53
C THR A 103 15.01 -11.95 3.81
N ALA A 104 15.42 -10.69 3.78
CA ALA A 104 16.68 -10.28 3.16
C ALA A 104 17.91 -10.85 3.89
N GLU A 105 17.87 -10.92 5.23
CA GLU A 105 18.95 -11.53 6.03
C GLU A 105 18.99 -13.07 5.89
N LEU A 106 17.81 -13.72 5.80
CA LEU A 106 17.72 -15.19 5.73
C LEU A 106 17.89 -15.77 4.32
N TRP A 107 17.66 -14.97 3.26
CA TRP A 107 17.65 -15.47 1.89
C TRP A 107 18.56 -14.69 0.94
N VAL A 108 18.10 -13.55 0.43
CA VAL A 108 18.85 -12.75 -0.55
C VAL A 108 18.31 -11.32 -0.62
N PHE A 109 19.19 -10.38 -0.95
CA PHE A 109 18.84 -9.01 -1.31
C PHE A 109 19.45 -8.65 -2.67
N PRO A 110 18.70 -7.99 -3.58
CA PRO A 110 17.28 -7.65 -3.48
C PRO A 110 16.38 -8.89 -3.54
N ILE A 111 15.25 -8.86 -2.83
CA ILE A 111 14.32 -9.99 -2.77
C ILE A 111 13.60 -10.13 -4.13
N PRO A 112 13.66 -11.30 -4.80
CA PRO A 112 12.93 -11.54 -6.03
C PRO A 112 11.43 -11.40 -5.81
N PHE A 113 10.76 -10.68 -6.71
CA PHE A 113 9.32 -10.44 -6.67
C PHE A 113 8.82 -9.92 -5.30
N PHE A 114 9.55 -8.98 -4.69
CA PHE A 114 9.33 -8.46 -3.33
C PHE A 114 7.86 -8.41 -2.87
N MET A 115 6.97 -7.79 -3.65
CA MET A 115 5.55 -7.68 -3.29
C MET A 115 4.86 -9.03 -3.12
N PHE A 116 5.04 -9.94 -4.08
CA PHE A 116 4.43 -11.27 -4.03
C PHE A 116 5.01 -12.07 -2.88
N THR A 117 6.33 -12.10 -2.75
CA THR A 117 7.02 -12.83 -1.69
C THR A 117 6.56 -12.36 -0.30
N LEU A 118 6.56 -11.05 -0.02
CA LEU A 118 6.16 -10.54 1.29
C LEU A 118 4.67 -10.69 1.56
N THR A 119 3.81 -10.50 0.55
CA THR A 119 2.37 -10.75 0.72
C THR A 119 2.12 -12.21 1.07
N THR A 120 2.79 -13.15 0.41
CA THR A 120 2.68 -14.57 0.74
C THR A 120 3.13 -14.86 2.16
N ILE A 121 4.30 -14.37 2.59
CA ILE A 121 4.83 -14.59 3.94
C ILE A 121 3.88 -14.01 5.01
N THR A 122 3.47 -12.75 4.84
CA THR A 122 2.60 -12.06 5.81
C THR A 122 1.19 -12.63 5.89
N THR A 123 0.70 -13.28 4.83
CA THR A 123 -0.61 -13.97 4.84
C THR A 123 -0.51 -15.42 5.30
N SER A 124 0.60 -16.12 5.03
CA SER A 124 0.80 -17.50 5.50
C SER A 124 0.94 -17.60 7.01
N ASP A 125 1.57 -16.62 7.66
CA ASP A 125 1.67 -16.57 9.13
C ASP A 125 0.29 -16.43 9.80
N ILE A 126 -0.66 -15.78 9.12
CA ILE A 126 -2.05 -15.62 9.60
C ILE A 126 -2.83 -16.93 9.48
N VAL A 127 -2.55 -17.77 8.48
CA VAL A 127 -3.26 -19.05 8.27
C VAL A 127 -2.69 -20.18 9.14
N ALA A 128 -1.45 -20.04 9.61
CA ALA A 128 -0.80 -21.01 10.48
C ALA A 128 -1.14 -20.86 11.98
N THR A 129 -1.97 -19.86 12.35
CA THR A 129 -2.45 -19.61 13.72
C THR A 129 -3.93 -19.92 13.84
#